data_AF-A0A0R2SX25-F1
#
_entry.id   AF-A0A0R2SX25-F1
#
_cell.length_a   1.000
_cell.length_b   1.000
_cell.length_c   1.000
_cell.angle_alpha   90.00
_cell.angle_beta   90.00
_cell.angle_gamma   90.00
#
_symmetry.space_group_name_H-M   'P 1'
#
loop_
_entity.id
_entity.type
_entity.pdbx_description
1 polymer ?
#
loop_
_entity_poly.entity_id
_entity_poly.type
_entity_poly.pdbx_seq_one_letter_code
_entity_poly.pdbx_strand_id
1 'polypeptide(L)'
;CSKILGAPAEACLEDFGRFWILVTASEHYGDMMRSYGQDTFSLLGKMDEMHERISSTFSGYKPPYFTVEVIDEHHYLLHYRSIRAGLSPFVIGLVLGLGEFYSEPVSIALDKTENADGGEYSVFSVTRGMAAGA
;
A
#
# COMPACT_ATOMS: atom_id res chain seq x y z
N CYS A 1 9.02 -17.83 6.47
CA CYS A 1 9.76 -16.60 6.84
C CYS A 1 10.06 -16.58 8.33
N SER A 2 9.11 -16.19 9.20
CA SER A 2 9.34 -15.99 10.65
C SER A 2 10.12 -17.10 11.37
N LYS A 3 9.67 -18.36 11.27
CA LYS A 3 10.34 -19.50 11.95
C LYS A 3 11.78 -19.77 11.47
N ILE A 4 12.09 -19.45 10.22
CA ILE A 4 13.40 -19.74 9.61
C ILE A 4 14.36 -18.56 9.83
N LEU A 5 13.86 -17.33 9.68
CA LEU A 5 14.66 -16.11 9.78
C LEU A 5 14.71 -15.52 11.19
N GLY A 6 13.89 -16.04 12.13
CA GLY A 6 13.78 -15.49 13.49
C GLY A 6 13.13 -14.10 13.56
N ALA A 7 12.53 -13.63 12.47
CA ALA A 7 11.89 -12.32 12.38
C ALA A 7 10.39 -12.39 12.77
N PRO A 8 9.79 -11.30 13.28
CA PRO A 8 8.35 -11.17 13.42
C PRO A 8 7.63 -11.39 12.08
N ALA A 9 6.39 -11.91 12.11
CA ALA A 9 5.63 -12.15 10.88
C ALA A 9 5.26 -10.83 10.17
N GLU A 10 5.07 -9.78 10.97
CA GLU A 10 4.80 -8.41 10.56
C GLU A 10 5.96 -7.86 9.74
N ALA A 11 7.20 -8.00 10.24
CA ALA A 11 8.41 -7.59 9.52
C ALA A 11 8.56 -8.35 8.18
N CYS A 12 8.26 -9.65 8.17
CA CYS A 12 8.25 -10.43 6.93
C CYS A 12 7.21 -9.92 5.92
N LEU A 13 6.04 -9.48 6.38
CA LEU A 13 4.96 -8.96 5.52
C LEU A 13 5.30 -7.56 5.01
N GLU A 14 5.91 -6.70 5.83
CA GLU A 14 6.43 -5.39 5.42
C GLU A 14 7.47 -5.53 4.32
N ASP A 15 8.49 -6.37 4.53
CA ASP A 15 9.51 -6.63 3.52
C ASP A 15 8.90 -7.21 2.23
N PHE A 16 7.92 -8.10 2.37
CA PHE A 16 7.23 -8.67 1.22
C PHE A 16 6.41 -7.63 0.45
N GLY A 17 5.72 -6.71 1.13
CA GLY A 17 4.99 -5.61 0.49
C GLY A 17 5.90 -4.69 -0.31
N ARG A 18 7.03 -4.31 0.28
CA ARG A 18 8.03 -3.47 -0.38
C ARG A 18 8.60 -4.17 -1.62
N PHE A 19 9.00 -5.43 -1.47
CA PHE A 19 9.48 -6.26 -2.57
C PHE A 19 8.44 -6.40 -3.68
N TRP A 20 7.17 -6.63 -3.32
CA TRP A 20 6.09 -6.81 -4.29
C TRP A 20 5.97 -5.60 -5.21
N ILE A 21 6.07 -4.37 -4.69
CA ILE A 21 6.06 -3.18 -5.55
C ILE A 21 7.31 -3.10 -6.41
N LEU A 22 8.49 -3.19 -5.79
CA LEU A 22 9.75 -2.90 -6.46
C LEU A 22 10.15 -3.94 -7.51
N VAL A 23 9.67 -5.18 -7.37
CA VAL A 23 10.01 -6.28 -8.27
C VAL A 23 8.78 -6.69 -9.08
N THR A 24 7.75 -7.27 -8.43
CA THR A 24 6.62 -7.85 -9.16
C THR A 24 5.78 -6.79 -9.88
N ALA A 25 5.39 -5.73 -9.16
CA ALA A 25 4.48 -4.73 -9.69
C ALA A 25 5.17 -3.81 -10.69
N SER A 26 6.41 -3.41 -10.43
CA SER A 26 7.20 -2.59 -11.35
C SER A 26 7.41 -3.29 -12.70
N GLU A 27 7.66 -4.60 -12.69
CA GLU A 27 7.90 -5.40 -13.90
C GLU A 27 6.61 -5.64 -14.71
N HIS A 28 5.50 -5.98 -14.05
CA HIS A 28 4.28 -6.42 -14.74
C HIS A 28 3.18 -5.37 -14.85
N TYR A 29 3.17 -4.40 -13.94
CA TYR A 29 2.11 -3.39 -13.81
C TYR A 29 2.64 -1.95 -13.79
N GLY A 30 3.94 -1.72 -14.00
CA GLY A 30 4.57 -0.41 -13.90
C GLY A 30 3.92 0.67 -14.76
N ASP A 31 3.63 0.36 -16.03
CA ASP A 31 2.95 1.30 -16.94
C ASP A 31 1.50 1.53 -16.53
N MET A 32 0.82 0.51 -16.01
CA MET A 32 -0.54 0.66 -15.47
C MET A 32 -0.53 1.57 -14.24
N MET A 33 0.37 1.33 -13.27
CA MET A 33 0.51 2.18 -12.08
C MET A 33 0.75 3.64 -12.47
N ARG A 34 1.69 3.90 -13.40
CA ARG A 34 1.93 5.25 -13.92
C ARG A 34 0.71 5.86 -14.62
N SER A 35 -0.09 5.07 -15.33
CA SER A 35 -1.30 5.59 -15.98
C SER A 35 -2.38 6.04 -14.99
N TYR A 36 -2.42 5.47 -13.78
CA TYR A 36 -3.38 5.84 -12.73
C TYR A 36 -2.85 6.92 -11.79
N GLY A 37 -1.53 7.03 -11.59
CA GLY A 37 -0.92 8.03 -10.73
C GLY A 37 0.52 8.38 -11.12
N GLN A 38 0.87 9.65 -11.05
CA GLN A 38 2.22 10.17 -11.32
C GLN A 38 3.06 10.33 -10.04
N ASP A 39 2.43 10.15 -8.88
CA ASP A 39 3.03 10.14 -7.55
C ASP A 39 2.34 9.09 -6.66
N THR A 40 2.94 8.79 -5.51
CA THR A 40 2.46 7.78 -4.55
C THR A 40 0.99 8.00 -4.17
N PHE A 41 0.61 9.25 -3.89
CA PHE A 41 -0.70 9.58 -3.34
C PHE A 41 -1.78 9.65 -4.42
N SER A 42 -1.43 10.10 -5.62
CA SER A 42 -2.31 10.06 -6.79
C SER A 42 -2.66 8.61 -7.18
N LEU A 43 -1.68 7.68 -7.12
CA LEU A 43 -1.94 6.26 -7.34
C LEU A 43 -2.79 5.67 -6.21
N LEU A 44 -2.47 5.94 -4.94
CA LEU A 44 -3.26 5.46 -3.80
C LEU A 44 -4.71 5.94 -3.88
N GLY A 45 -4.94 7.19 -4.28
CA GLY A 45 -6.29 7.74 -4.51
C GLY A 45 -7.05 7.10 -5.68
N LYS A 46 -6.34 6.38 -6.57
CA LYS A 46 -6.88 5.69 -7.74
C LYS A 46 -6.76 4.16 -7.66
N MET A 47 -6.35 3.63 -6.51
CA MET A 47 -6.06 2.22 -6.31
C MET A 47 -7.28 1.33 -6.54
N ASP A 48 -8.46 1.77 -6.08
CA ASP A 48 -9.71 1.02 -6.26
C ASP A 48 -10.11 0.92 -7.73
N GLU A 49 -9.96 2.00 -8.51
CA GLU A 49 -10.20 2.00 -9.96
C GLU A 49 -9.22 1.08 -10.70
N MET A 50 -7.95 1.07 -10.31
CA MET A 50 -6.94 0.17 -10.86
C MET A 50 -7.27 -1.30 -10.52
N HIS A 51 -7.67 -1.58 -9.28
CA HIS A 51 -8.09 -2.92 -8.86
C HIS A 51 -9.35 -3.41 -9.57
N GLU A 52 -10.31 -2.53 -9.84
CA GLU A 52 -11.49 -2.86 -10.65
C GLU A 52 -11.08 -3.27 -12.06
N ARG A 53 -10.14 -2.53 -12.67
CA ARG A 53 -9.59 -2.88 -13.99
C ARG A 53 -8.93 -4.26 -13.97
N ILE A 54 -8.15 -4.60 -12.95
CA ILE A 54 -7.55 -5.94 -12.79
C ILE A 54 -8.64 -7.01 -12.61
N SER A 55 -9.67 -6.73 -11.82
CA SER A 55 -10.78 -7.66 -11.57
C SER A 55 -11.54 -8.05 -12.84
N SER A 56 -11.58 -7.17 -13.85
CA SER A 56 -12.17 -7.48 -15.17
C SER A 56 -11.43 -8.60 -15.93
N THR A 57 -10.15 -8.83 -15.61
CA THR A 57 -9.30 -9.82 -16.27
C THR A 57 -9.12 -11.09 -15.43
N PHE A 58 -9.15 -10.99 -14.10
CA PHE A 58 -8.90 -12.11 -13.19
C PHE A 58 -10.15 -12.51 -12.41
N SER A 59 -10.81 -13.59 -12.85
CA SER A 59 -11.95 -14.16 -12.13
C SER A 59 -11.57 -14.59 -10.72
N GLY A 60 -12.39 -14.22 -9.73
CA GLY A 60 -12.16 -14.53 -8.32
C GLY A 60 -11.14 -13.63 -7.61
N TYR A 61 -10.60 -12.61 -8.29
CA TYR A 61 -9.80 -11.59 -7.63
C TYR A 61 -10.66 -10.79 -6.64
N LYS A 62 -10.22 -10.73 -5.38
CA LYS A 62 -10.88 -10.00 -4.30
C LYS A 62 -9.92 -8.93 -3.77
N PRO A 63 -9.90 -7.74 -4.37
CA PRO A 63 -9.00 -6.67 -3.94
C PRO A 63 -9.42 -6.09 -2.58
N PRO A 64 -8.48 -5.48 -1.84
CA PRO A 64 -8.84 -4.53 -0.79
C PRO A 64 -9.33 -3.21 -1.37
N TYR A 65 -9.91 -2.38 -0.53
CA TYR A 65 -10.31 -1.00 -0.83
C TYR A 65 -9.42 -0.02 -0.09
N PHE A 66 -9.08 1.09 -0.76
CA PHE A 66 -8.27 2.17 -0.24
C PHE A 66 -8.99 3.50 -0.36
N THR A 67 -8.95 4.30 0.70
CA THR A 67 -9.38 5.71 0.67
C THR A 67 -8.28 6.56 1.24
N VAL A 68 -7.91 7.63 0.53
CA VAL A 68 -6.95 8.62 1.00
C VAL A 68 -7.73 9.84 1.48
N GLU A 69 -7.61 10.16 2.77
CA GLU A 69 -8.06 11.42 3.35
C GLU A 69 -6.86 12.37 3.43
N VAL A 70 -7.03 13.59 2.89
CA VAL A 70 -5.99 14.62 2.90
C VAL A 70 -6.15 15.48 4.15
N ILE A 71 -5.14 15.47 5.02
CA ILE A 71 -5.10 16.34 6.21
C ILE A 71 -4.47 17.68 5.83
N ASP A 72 -3.32 17.63 5.16
CA ASP A 72 -2.65 18.80 4.56
C ASP A 72 -1.77 18.38 3.36
N GLU A 73 -0.90 19.28 2.90
CA GLU A 73 -0.02 19.04 1.73
C GLU A 73 0.99 17.89 1.93
N HIS A 74 1.29 17.53 3.18
CA HIS A 74 2.27 16.50 3.53
C HIS A 74 1.69 15.35 4.34
N HIS A 75 0.53 15.50 4.97
CA HIS A 75 -0.07 14.50 5.86
C HIS A 75 -1.39 13.97 5.31
N TYR A 76 -1.53 12.65 5.36
CA TYR A 76 -2.67 11.91 4.83
C TYR A 76 -3.07 10.81 5.80
N LEU A 77 -4.36 10.47 5.83
CA LEU A 77 -4.83 9.21 6.41
C LEU A 77 -5.16 8.23 5.29
N LEU A 78 -4.55 7.06 5.33
CA LEU A 78 -4.86 5.96 4.45
C LEU A 78 -5.79 4.98 5.16
N HIS A 79 -7.00 4.84 4.63
CA HIS A 79 -7.99 3.88 5.08
C HIS A 79 -7.89 2.62 4.24
N TYR A 80 -7.54 1.50 4.87
CA TYR A 80 -7.47 0.18 4.27
C TYR A 80 -8.65 -0.67 4.72
N ARG A 81 -9.39 -1.27 3.78
CA ARG A 81 -10.45 -2.24 4.06
C ARG A 81 -10.23 -3.53 3.29
N SER A 82 -10.38 -4.66 3.96
CA SER A 82 -10.20 -5.97 3.36
C SER A 82 -11.09 -7.00 4.01
N ILE A 83 -11.50 -8.00 3.22
CA ILE A 83 -12.14 -9.21 3.75
C ILE A 83 -11.15 -10.19 4.39
N ARG A 84 -9.86 -9.85 4.39
CA ARG A 84 -8.77 -10.63 4.98
C ARG A 84 -8.19 -9.87 6.16
N ALA A 85 -7.96 -10.55 7.26
CA ALA A 85 -7.26 -10.01 8.43
C ALA A 85 -5.75 -10.29 8.41
N GLY A 86 -4.99 -9.42 9.10
CA GLY A 86 -3.55 -9.55 9.32
C GLY A 86 -2.67 -9.00 8.20
N LEU A 87 -3.19 -8.14 7.32
CA LEU A 87 -2.47 -7.63 6.15
C LEU A 87 -2.00 -6.18 6.30
N SER A 88 -2.28 -5.52 7.41
CA SER A 88 -1.78 -4.18 7.70
C SER A 88 -0.25 -4.02 7.54
N PRO A 89 0.60 -4.96 8.02
CA PRO A 89 2.05 -4.85 7.79
C PRO A 89 2.42 -4.96 6.30
N PHE A 90 1.68 -5.74 5.52
CA PHE A 90 1.87 -5.81 4.07
C PHE A 90 1.55 -4.47 3.40
N VAL A 91 0.50 -3.77 3.84
CA VAL A 91 0.15 -2.42 3.36
C VAL A 91 1.24 -1.41 3.67
N ILE A 92 1.84 -1.46 4.86
CA ILE A 92 3.02 -0.63 5.22
C ILE A 92 4.12 -0.83 4.18
N GLY A 93 4.47 -2.09 3.90
CA GLY A 93 5.45 -2.44 2.89
C GLY A 93 5.12 -1.90 1.50
N LEU A 94 3.87 -2.07 1.05
CA LEU A 94 3.41 -1.57 -0.26
C LEU A 94 3.58 -0.04 -0.36
N VAL A 95 3.18 0.73 0.65
CA VAL A 95 3.27 2.20 0.62
C VAL A 95 4.72 2.67 0.60
N LEU A 96 5.61 2.03 1.37
CA LEU A 96 7.06 2.32 1.32
C LEU A 96 7.65 1.98 -0.07
N GLY A 97 7.28 0.83 -0.63
CA GLY A 97 7.70 0.43 -1.96
C GLY A 97 7.21 1.38 -3.05
N LEU A 98 6.00 1.95 -2.92
CA LEU A 98 5.50 2.97 -3.83
C LEU A 98 6.30 4.26 -3.73
N GLY A 99 6.63 4.72 -2.52
CA GLY A 99 7.52 5.87 -2.33
C GLY A 99 8.83 5.69 -3.09
N GLU A 100 9.48 4.53 -2.97
CA GLU A 100 10.69 4.24 -3.73
C GLU A 100 10.48 4.14 -5.24
N PHE A 101 9.39 3.51 -5.68
CA PHE A 101 9.05 3.41 -7.11
C PHE A 101 8.89 4.79 -7.76
N TYR A 102 8.30 5.76 -7.05
CA TYR A 102 8.17 7.15 -7.50
C TYR A 102 9.35 8.05 -7.13
N SER A 103 10.38 7.52 -6.42
CA SER A 103 11.50 8.30 -5.88
C SER A 103 11.07 9.43 -4.93
N GLU A 104 10.06 9.15 -4.11
CA GLU A 104 9.47 10.06 -3.12
C GLU A 104 9.77 9.57 -1.71
N PRO A 105 10.26 10.45 -0.81
CA PRO A 105 10.36 10.10 0.59
C PRO A 105 8.95 9.96 1.17
N VAL A 106 8.61 8.77 1.66
CA VAL A 106 7.31 8.48 2.29
C VAL A 106 7.55 7.78 3.63
N SER A 107 6.78 8.16 4.63
CA SER A 107 6.69 7.45 5.90
C SER A 107 5.25 7.07 6.19
N ILE A 108 5.06 5.96 6.89
CA ILE A 108 3.74 5.41 7.21
C ILE A 108 3.77 4.80 8.61
N ALA A 109 2.72 5.03 9.39
CA ALA A 109 2.52 4.45 10.70
C ALA A 109 1.08 3.94 10.83
N LEU A 110 0.90 2.79 11.48
CA LEU A 110 -0.42 2.24 11.77
C LEU A 110 -1.00 2.92 13.01
N ASP A 111 -2.14 3.60 12.86
CA ASP A 111 -2.82 4.28 13.97
C ASP A 111 -3.83 3.37 14.65
N LYS A 112 -4.59 2.61 13.84
CA LYS A 112 -5.72 1.81 14.32
C LYS A 112 -5.98 0.63 13.41
N THR A 113 -6.36 -0.49 14.01
CA THR A 113 -6.92 -1.66 13.33
C THR A 113 -8.18 -2.15 14.05
N GLU A 114 -9.22 -2.44 13.26
CA GLU A 114 -10.46 -3.09 13.70
C GLU A 114 -10.70 -4.33 12.84
N ASN A 115 -10.87 -5.48 13.50
CA ASN A 115 -11.18 -6.74 12.82
C ASN A 115 -12.62 -7.13 13.14
N ALA A 116 -13.42 -7.34 12.10
CA ALA A 116 -14.81 -7.77 12.20
C ALA A 116 -15.14 -8.76 11.07
N ASP A 117 -15.88 -9.82 11.40
CA ASP A 117 -16.34 -10.85 10.45
C ASP A 117 -15.23 -11.47 9.58
N GLY A 118 -14.01 -11.57 10.11
CA GLY A 118 -12.83 -12.09 9.41
C GLY A 118 -12.13 -11.08 8.48
N GLY A 119 -12.70 -9.89 8.31
CA GLY A 119 -12.10 -8.75 7.62
C GLY A 119 -11.32 -7.82 8.55
N GLU A 120 -10.65 -6.87 7.92
CA GLU A 120 -9.80 -5.86 8.55
C GLU A 120 -10.11 -4.47 8.02
N TYR A 121 -10.18 -3.52 8.93
CA TYR A 121 -10.16 -2.10 8.66
C TYR A 121 -9.00 -1.48 9.42
N SER A 122 -8.08 -0.84 8.70
CA SER A 122 -6.93 -0.15 9.29
C SER A 122 -6.84 1.29 8.81
N VAL A 123 -6.38 2.16 9.70
CA VAL A 123 -6.07 3.56 9.41
C VAL A 123 -4.58 3.77 9.64
N PHE A 124 -3.93 4.35 8.64
CA PHE A 124 -2.52 4.70 8.69
C PHE A 124 -2.33 6.20 8.54
N SER A 125 -1.47 6.78 9.37
CA SER A 125 -0.91 8.10 9.12
C SER A 125 0.22 7.96 8.10
N VAL A 126 0.12 8.67 6.98
CA VAL A 126 1.11 8.68 5.90
C VAL A 126 1.63 10.09 5.71
N THR A 127 2.95 10.26 5.73
CA THR A 127 3.59 11.56 5.51
C THR A 127 4.45 11.53 4.27
N ARG A 128 4.23 12.50 3.38
CA ARG A 128 5.11 12.84 2.26
C ARG A 128 6.29 13.64 2.83
N GLY A 129 7.48 13.07 2.75
CA GLY A 129 8.71 13.77 3.08
C GLY A 129 8.99 14.90 2.08
N MET A 130 9.78 15.88 2.52
CA MET A 130 10.32 16.89 1.61
C MET A 130 11.43 16.24 0.78
N ALA A 131 11.35 16.33 -0.55
CA ALA A 131 12.50 16.03 -1.38
C ALA A 131 13.68 16.88 -0.90
N ALA A 132 14.84 16.26 -0.66
CA ALA A 132 16.04 17.03 -0.38
C ALA A 132 16.24 18.00 -1.56
N GLY A 133 16.29 19.30 -1.27
CA GLY A 133 16.41 20.33 -2.30
C GLY A 133 17.57 20.04 -3.25
N ALA A 134 17.32 20.36 -4.52
CA ALA A 134 18.20 20.19 -5.69
C ALA A 134 19.70 20.45 -5.45
#